data_AF-A0A6I3F9P2-F1
#
_entry.id   AF-A0A6I3F9P2-F1
#
_cell.length_a   1.000
_cell.length_b   1.000
_cell.length_c   1.000
_cell.angle_alpha   90.00
_cell.angle_beta   90.00
_cell.angle_gamma   90.00
#
_symmetry.space_group_name_H-M   'P 1'
#
loop_
_entity.id
_entity.type
_entity.pdbx_description
1 polymer ?
#
loop_
_entity_poly.entity_id
_entity_poly.type
_entity_poly.pdbx_seq_one_letter_code
_entity_poly.pdbx_strand_id
1 'polypeptide(L)'
;MSDHSQYLEYIGVYNADASICGEVSYWFGARLGIRHCSLCDVTHGLFRERADWVQCSESLGVSFSTYHRDDAPQDVRDAANGNYPIVLGRTASGIKVVLNDSQIEACNGSPESLIAALRSAP
;
A
#
# COMPACT_ATOMS: atom_id res chain seq x y z
N MET A 1 20.27 4.32 17.27
CA MET A 1 18.92 3.84 17.64
C MET A 1 18.52 2.91 16.51
N SER A 2 18.61 1.61 16.72
CA SER A 2 18.33 0.63 15.68
C SER A 2 16.82 0.52 15.54
N ASP A 3 16.28 1.14 14.50
CA ASP A 3 14.87 1.10 14.11
C ASP A 3 14.57 -0.31 13.56
N HIS A 4 14.51 -1.31 14.44
CA HIS A 4 14.08 -2.64 14.07
C HIS A 4 12.56 -2.63 14.01
N SER A 5 12.03 -2.43 12.81
CA SER A 5 10.62 -2.69 12.51
C SER A 5 10.23 -4.05 13.09
N GLN A 6 9.14 -4.12 13.86
CA GLN A 6 8.61 -5.38 14.40
C GLN A 6 8.09 -6.33 13.31
N TYR A 7 8.01 -5.82 12.08
CA TYR A 7 7.54 -6.50 10.90
C TYR A 7 8.72 -7.00 10.05
N LEU A 8 8.63 -8.24 9.60
CA LEU A 8 9.56 -8.86 8.66
C LEU A 8 9.37 -8.33 7.23
N GLU A 9 8.16 -7.86 6.92
CA GLU A 9 7.74 -7.34 5.62
C GLU A 9 6.49 -6.46 5.82
N TYR A 10 6.40 -5.37 5.06
CA TYR A 10 5.16 -4.64 4.84
C TYR A 10 4.51 -5.06 3.53
N ILE A 11 3.18 -5.12 3.51
CA ILE A 11 2.41 -5.58 2.35
C ILE A 11 1.29 -4.57 2.07
N GLY A 12 1.39 -3.84 0.97
CA GLY A 12 0.33 -2.97 0.48
C GLY A 12 -0.62 -3.73 -0.45
N VAL A 13 -1.93 -3.63 -0.22
CA VAL A 13 -2.94 -4.16 -1.14
C VAL A 13 -3.81 -3.04 -1.67
N TYR A 14 -3.80 -2.86 -2.99
CA TYR A 14 -4.58 -1.83 -3.67
C TYR A 14 -6.08 -2.18 -3.70
N ASN A 15 -6.93 -1.16 -3.74
CA ASN A 15 -8.35 -1.32 -4.09
C ASN A 15 -8.56 -1.32 -5.61
N ALA A 16 -7.80 -2.15 -6.31
CA ALA A 16 -7.84 -2.32 -7.75
C ALA A 16 -7.58 -3.78 -8.11
N ASP A 17 -8.08 -4.21 -9.27
CA ASP A 17 -7.75 -5.50 -9.87
C ASP A 17 -6.54 -5.36 -10.80
N ALA A 18 -5.71 -6.39 -10.92
CA ALA A 18 -4.49 -6.35 -11.74
C ALA A 18 -4.78 -6.01 -13.22
N SER A 19 -5.92 -6.46 -13.75
CA SER A 19 -6.34 -6.15 -15.13
C SER A 19 -6.63 -4.65 -15.34
N ILE A 20 -7.00 -3.91 -14.29
CA ILE A 20 -7.37 -2.49 -14.39
C ILE A 20 -6.12 -1.60 -14.41
N CYS A 21 -5.09 -1.95 -13.62
CA CYS A 21 -3.83 -1.19 -13.59
C CYS A 21 -2.98 -1.39 -14.85
N GLY A 22 -3.12 -2.51 -15.57
CA GLY A 22 -2.38 -2.78 -16.80
C GLY A 22 -2.90 -2.06 -18.06
N GLU A 23 -4.19 -1.68 -18.09
CA GLU A 23 -4.83 -1.10 -19.28
C GLU A 23 -4.99 0.42 -19.19
N VAL A 24 -5.00 1.00 -17.98
CA VAL A 24 -5.34 2.41 -17.78
C VAL A 24 -4.36 3.09 -16.82
N SER A 25 -3.18 3.42 -17.33
CA SER A 25 -2.31 4.43 -16.71
C SER A 25 -3.03 5.78 -16.76
N TYR A 26 -3.81 6.05 -15.71
CA TYR A 26 -4.17 7.37 -15.24
C TYR A 26 -5.09 8.23 -16.12
N TRP A 27 -6.35 7.82 -16.28
CA TRP A 27 -7.46 8.78 -16.47
C TRP A 27 -8.64 8.44 -15.57
N PHE A 28 -8.41 8.22 -14.28
CA PHE A 28 -9.50 8.21 -13.29
C PHE A 28 -9.86 9.63 -12.88
N GLY A 29 -10.34 10.40 -13.88
CA GLY A 29 -11.09 11.60 -13.62
C GLY A 29 -12.39 11.24 -12.90
N ALA A 30 -12.80 12.10 -11.96
CA ALA A 30 -13.95 12.02 -11.06
C ALA A 30 -15.35 11.81 -11.70
N ARG A 31 -15.45 11.23 -12.90
CA ARG A 31 -16.68 11.07 -13.69
C ARG A 31 -16.96 9.65 -14.20
N LEU A 32 -16.15 8.64 -13.89
CA LEU A 32 -16.36 7.25 -14.36
C LEU A 32 -16.77 6.24 -13.28
N GLY A 33 -17.04 6.65 -12.04
CA GLY A 33 -17.55 5.75 -10.99
C GLY A 33 -16.57 4.64 -10.57
N ILE A 34 -15.29 4.78 -10.93
CA ILE A 34 -14.22 3.86 -10.56
C ILE A 34 -13.64 4.33 -9.23
N ARG A 35 -13.49 3.39 -8.29
CA ARG A 35 -13.19 3.68 -6.88
C ARG A 35 -11.82 4.36 -6.75
N HIS A 36 -11.80 5.45 -5.99
CA HIS A 36 -10.57 6.09 -5.52
C HIS A 36 -9.72 5.08 -4.73
N CYS A 37 -8.42 5.04 -4.97
CA CYS A 37 -7.48 4.17 -4.27
C CYS A 37 -6.29 5.00 -3.77
N SER A 38 -6.36 5.38 -2.50
CA SER A 38 -5.38 6.23 -1.81
C SER A 38 -3.95 5.67 -1.85
N LEU A 39 -3.79 4.35 -1.80
CA LEU A 39 -2.47 3.71 -1.91
C LEU A 39 -1.89 3.81 -3.33
N CYS A 40 -2.73 3.79 -4.38
CA CYS A 40 -2.25 4.00 -5.75
C CYS A 40 -1.69 5.42 -5.94
N ASP A 41 -2.29 6.43 -5.30
CA ASP A 41 -1.78 7.81 -5.34
C ASP A 41 -0.39 7.93 -4.71
N VAL A 42 -0.12 7.11 -3.69
CA VAL A 42 1.20 7.05 -3.04
C VAL A 42 2.23 6.36 -3.92
N THR A 43 1.90 5.27 -4.61
CA THR A 43 2.89 4.42 -5.30
C THR A 43 3.06 4.72 -6.79
N HIS A 44 2.04 5.23 -7.48
CA HIS A 44 2.05 5.43 -8.93
C HIS A 44 2.03 6.89 -9.35
N GLY A 45 2.84 7.22 -10.35
CA GLY A 45 2.75 8.45 -11.12
C GLY A 45 1.90 8.20 -12.38
N LEU A 46 1.94 9.14 -13.32
CA LEU A 46 1.08 9.09 -14.51
C LEU A 46 1.21 7.81 -15.36
N PHE A 47 2.40 7.20 -15.42
CA PHE A 47 2.68 6.07 -16.33
C PHE A 47 3.49 4.94 -15.70
N ARG A 48 4.01 5.14 -14.48
CA ARG A 48 4.94 4.23 -13.83
C ARG A 48 4.94 4.44 -12.33
N GLU A 49 5.52 3.50 -11.61
CA GLU A 49 5.86 3.67 -10.20
C GLU A 49 6.66 4.96 -9.97
N ARG A 50 6.33 5.67 -8.88
CA ARG A 50 6.98 6.95 -8.57
C ARG A 50 8.38 6.72 -8.02
N ALA A 51 9.32 7.55 -8.47
CA ALA A 51 10.70 7.45 -8.00
C ALA A 51 10.83 7.80 -6.51
N ASP A 52 10.06 8.77 -6.01
CA ASP A 52 10.05 9.15 -4.60
C ASP A 52 9.44 8.06 -3.71
N TRP A 53 8.41 7.34 -4.19
CA TRP A 53 7.93 6.13 -3.53
C TRP A 53 9.03 5.07 -3.38
N VAL A 54 9.74 4.74 -4.46
CA VAL A 54 10.84 3.77 -4.42
C VAL A 54 11.87 4.17 -3.37
N GLN A 55 12.36 5.41 -3.43
CA GLN A 55 13.34 5.93 -2.47
C GLN A 55 12.83 5.90 -1.02
N CYS A 56 11.57 6.24 -0.80
CA CYS A 56 10.95 6.21 0.52
C CYS A 56 10.83 4.78 1.06
N SER A 57 10.38 3.83 0.23
CA SER A 57 10.19 2.43 0.62
C SER A 57 11.51 1.75 0.99
N GLU A 58 12.60 2.05 0.27
CA GLU A 58 13.95 1.57 0.59
C GLU A 58 14.44 2.01 1.99
N SER A 59 13.89 3.11 2.52
CA SER A 59 14.25 3.62 3.85
C SER A 59 13.63 2.85 5.01
N LEU A 60 12.69 1.91 4.76
CA LEU A 60 12.01 1.15 5.81
C LEU A 60 12.90 0.11 6.49
N GLY A 61 14.05 -0.24 5.91
CA GLY A 61 14.94 -1.29 6.42
C GLY A 61 14.36 -2.71 6.35
N VAL A 62 13.15 -2.87 5.84
CA VAL A 62 12.45 -4.13 5.55
C VAL A 62 11.73 -4.00 4.21
N SER A 63 11.42 -5.12 3.55
CA SER A 63 10.76 -5.09 2.24
C SER A 63 9.34 -4.55 2.33
N PHE A 64 8.92 -3.85 1.28
CA PHE A 64 7.53 -3.46 1.06
C PHE A 64 7.06 -4.09 -0.25
N SER A 65 6.16 -5.07 -0.17
CA SER A 65 5.56 -5.75 -1.32
C SER A 65 4.18 -5.15 -1.62
N THR A 66 3.78 -5.13 -2.90
CA THR A 66 2.46 -4.64 -3.30
C THR A 66 1.69 -5.66 -4.12
N TYR A 67 0.38 -5.75 -3.89
CA TYR A 67 -0.55 -6.61 -4.59
C TYR A 67 -1.82 -5.85 -5.00
N HIS A 68 -2.48 -6.31 -6.05
CA HIS A 68 -3.88 -6.05 -6.31
C HIS A 68 -4.75 -6.98 -5.47
N ARG A 69 -6.02 -6.65 -5.29
CA ARG A 69 -6.92 -7.44 -4.42
C ARG A 69 -7.16 -8.87 -4.94
N ASP A 70 -7.02 -9.08 -6.25
CA ASP A 70 -7.24 -10.35 -6.95
C ASP A 70 -5.96 -11.19 -7.15
N ASP A 71 -4.78 -10.57 -7.07
CA ASP A 71 -3.48 -11.26 -7.17
C ASP A 71 -2.77 -11.47 -5.82
N ALA A 72 -3.31 -10.90 -4.73
CA ALA A 72 -2.79 -11.08 -3.39
C ALA A 72 -2.83 -12.55 -2.91
N PRO A 73 -1.77 -13.04 -2.22
CA PRO A 73 -1.76 -14.35 -1.57
C PRO A 73 -2.97 -14.57 -0.64
N GLN A 74 -3.37 -15.84 -0.43
CA GLN A 74 -4.57 -16.15 0.37
C GLN A 74 -4.46 -15.62 1.82
N ASP A 75 -3.31 -15.78 2.47
CA ASP A 75 -3.08 -15.28 3.84
C ASP A 75 -3.17 -13.75 3.93
N VAL A 76 -2.71 -13.05 2.88
CA VAL A 76 -2.83 -11.59 2.74
C VAL A 76 -4.29 -11.18 2.56
N ARG A 77 -5.05 -11.87 1.69
CA ARG A 77 -6.48 -11.61 1.47
C ARG A 77 -7.31 -11.87 2.72
N ASP A 78 -7.02 -12.95 3.44
CA ASP A 78 -7.67 -13.29 4.70
C ASP A 78 -7.43 -12.22 5.76
N ALA A 79 -6.18 -11.72 5.88
CA ALA A 79 -5.83 -10.64 6.79
C ALA A 79 -6.43 -9.28 6.38
N ALA A 80 -6.54 -9.00 5.08
CA ALA A 80 -7.20 -7.81 4.57
C ALA A 80 -8.71 -7.83 4.81
N ASN A 81 -9.33 -9.02 4.78
CA ASN A 81 -10.75 -9.25 5.04
C ASN A 81 -11.67 -8.32 4.23
N GLY A 82 -11.33 -8.10 2.96
CA GLY A 82 -12.08 -7.23 2.04
C GLY A 82 -11.93 -5.73 2.27
N ASN A 83 -11.07 -5.29 3.20
CA ASN A 83 -10.78 -3.89 3.45
C ASN A 83 -9.62 -3.46 2.54
N TYR A 84 -9.93 -2.61 1.57
CA TYR A 84 -8.94 -2.09 0.61
C TYR A 84 -9.18 -0.58 0.35
N PRO A 85 -8.11 0.20 0.11
CA PRO A 85 -6.71 -0.20 0.22
C PRO A 85 -6.30 -0.45 1.68
N ILE A 86 -5.23 -1.22 1.87
CA ILE A 86 -4.73 -1.58 3.20
C ILE A 86 -3.22 -1.80 3.17
N VAL A 87 -2.53 -1.46 4.27
CA VAL A 87 -1.16 -1.89 4.52
C VAL A 87 -1.14 -2.85 5.69
N LEU A 88 -0.57 -4.02 5.46
CA LEU A 88 -0.39 -5.09 6.42
C LEU A 88 1.09 -5.21 6.80
N GLY A 89 1.35 -5.84 7.92
CA GLY A 89 2.68 -6.14 8.43
C GLY A 89 2.77 -7.62 8.76
N ARG A 90 3.76 -8.30 8.17
CA ARG A 90 4.05 -9.70 8.44
C ARG A 90 4.99 -9.80 9.63
N THR A 91 4.65 -10.60 10.62
CA THR A 91 5.50 -10.92 11.78
C THR A 91 5.80 -12.42 11.80
N ALA A 92 6.61 -12.88 12.76
CA ALA A 92 6.84 -14.30 13.00
C ALA A 92 5.55 -15.07 13.43
N SER A 93 4.51 -14.36 13.88
CA SER A 93 3.27 -14.94 14.40
C SER A 93 2.06 -14.78 13.48
N GLY A 94 2.19 -14.08 12.35
CA GLY A 94 1.11 -13.90 11.38
C GLY A 94 1.13 -12.53 10.70
N ILE A 95 0.03 -12.20 10.03
CA ILE A 95 -0.15 -10.91 9.35
C ILE A 95 -1.12 -10.05 10.15
N LYS A 96 -0.82 -8.76 10.30
CA LYS A 96 -1.65 -7.80 11.02
C LYS A 96 -1.90 -6.56 10.16
N VAL A 97 -3.02 -5.88 10.42
CA VAL A 97 -3.30 -4.56 9.84
C VAL A 97 -2.38 -3.53 10.47
N VAL A 98 -1.67 -2.76 9.63
CA VAL A 98 -0.79 -1.66 10.06
C VAL A 98 -1.46 -0.32 9.79
N LEU A 99 -1.92 -0.12 8.55
CA LEU A 99 -2.69 1.07 8.14
C LEU A 99 -3.96 0.63 7.41
N ASN A 100 -5.11 1.18 7.82
CA ASN A 100 -6.36 1.05 7.09
C ASN A 100 -6.53 2.17 6.04
N ASP A 101 -7.57 2.07 5.21
CA ASP A 101 -7.88 3.03 4.15
C ASP A 101 -7.87 4.49 4.65
N SER A 102 -8.54 4.80 5.77
CA SER A 102 -8.59 6.18 6.28
C SER A 102 -7.23 6.73 6.69
N GLN A 103 -6.33 5.89 7.20
CA GLN A 103 -4.97 6.30 7.56
C GLN A 103 -4.09 6.50 6.32
N ILE A 104 -4.31 5.70 5.27
CA ILE A 104 -3.61 5.84 3.98
C ILE A 104 -4.11 7.11 3.27
N GLU A 105 -5.43 7.35 3.25
CA GLU A 105 -6.03 8.56 2.68
C GLU A 105 -5.51 9.83 3.38
N ALA A 106 -5.32 9.79 4.70
CA ALA A 106 -4.73 10.90 5.47
C ALA A 106 -3.28 11.22 5.07
N CYS A 107 -2.57 10.29 4.40
CA CYS A 107 -1.24 10.57 3.84
C CYS A 107 -1.32 11.42 2.56
N ASN A 108 -2.52 11.63 2.00
CA ASN A 108 -2.80 12.52 0.88
C ASN A 108 -1.83 12.30 -0.31
N GLY A 109 -1.62 11.04 -0.68
CA GLY A 109 -0.72 10.66 -1.76
C GLY A 109 0.77 10.93 -1.49
N SER A 110 1.20 11.22 -0.26
CA SER A 110 2.62 11.43 0.08
C SER A 110 3.32 10.13 0.52
N PRO A 111 4.36 9.67 -0.21
CA PRO A 111 5.21 8.57 0.23
C PRO A 111 5.84 8.82 1.58
N GLU A 112 6.31 10.04 1.85
CA GLU A 112 6.98 10.38 3.10
C GLU A 112 6.03 10.24 4.30
N SER A 113 4.77 10.62 4.11
CA SER A 113 3.74 10.54 5.13
C SER A 113 3.34 9.09 5.39
N LEU A 114 3.27 8.27 4.34
CA LEU A 114 3.03 6.84 4.49
C LEU A 114 4.17 6.18 5.29
N ILE A 115 5.43 6.44 4.95
CA ILE A 115 6.58 5.89 5.70
C ILE A 115 6.57 6.33 7.16
N ALA A 116 6.28 7.62 7.43
CA ALA A 116 6.17 8.14 8.78
C ALA A 116 5.04 7.44 9.57
N ALA A 117 3.89 7.19 8.93
CA ALA A 117 2.78 6.47 9.53
C ALA A 117 3.14 5.01 9.85
N LEU A 118 3.85 4.32 8.95
CA LEU A 118 4.32 2.94 9.17
C LEU A 118 5.29 2.83 10.35
N ARG A 119 6.25 3.76 10.47
CA ARG A 119 7.19 3.81 11.60
C ARG A 119 6.53 4.12 12.94
N SER A 120 5.39 4.81 12.91
CA SER A 120 4.63 5.19 14.10
C SER A 120 3.55 4.17 14.46
N ALA A 121 3.32 3.17 13.59
CA ALA A 121 2.32 2.15 13.83
C ALA A 121 2.80 1.18 14.93
N PRO A 122 1.92 0.81 15.87
CA PRO A 122 2.24 -0.07 16.98
C PRO A 122 2.48 -1.53 16.56
#